data_AF-A0A096ZND3-F1
#
_entry.id   AF-A0A096ZND3-F1
#
_cell.length_a   1.000
_cell.length_b   1.000
_cell.length_c   1.000
_cell.angle_alpha   90.00
_cell.angle_beta   90.00
_cell.angle_gamma   90.00
#
_symmetry.space_group_name_H-M   'P 1'
#
loop_
_entity.id
_entity.type
_entity.pdbx_description
1 polymer ?
#
loop_
_entity_poly.entity_id
_entity_poly.type
_entity_poly.pdbx_seq_one_letter_code
_entity_poly.pdbx_strand_id
1 'polypeptide(L)'
;TGNPRITATFEAPCYALNKIEIDTKLPIVGDQKWVIWICSFNIPMAPGKTRSIVCSARNFFQFTMPGKAWWQLVPRWYEHWTSNLVYDGDMIVLQGQEKVFLSASKESSADVNQQYTKLT
;
A
#
# COMPACT_ATOMS: atom_id res chain seq x y z
N THR A 1 -18.73 -9.35 16.59
CA THR A 1 -17.95 -9.61 15.37
C THR A 1 -18.18 -8.44 14.45
N GLY A 2 -17.27 -7.47 14.49
CA GLY A 2 -17.36 -6.23 13.70
C GLY A 2 -16.60 -6.38 12.40
N ASN A 3 -17.12 -5.75 11.33
CA ASN A 3 -16.40 -5.66 10.07
C ASN A 3 -15.07 -4.91 10.27
N PRO A 4 -14.00 -5.29 9.57
CA PRO A 4 -12.74 -4.55 9.63
C PRO A 4 -12.97 -3.10 9.18
N ARG A 5 -12.51 -2.14 9.99
CA ARG A 5 -12.60 -0.72 9.65
C ARG A 5 -11.35 -0.31 8.89
N ILE A 6 -11.53 0.05 7.63
CA ILE A 6 -10.45 0.54 6.76
C ILE A 6 -10.57 2.05 6.68
N THR A 7 -9.48 2.76 6.92
CA THR A 7 -9.38 4.21 6.76
C THR A 7 -8.17 4.50 5.88
N ALA A 8 -8.41 5.17 4.75
CA ALA A 8 -7.36 5.60 3.84
C ALA A 8 -7.27 7.12 3.89
N THR A 9 -6.07 7.64 4.16
CA THR A 9 -5.79 9.07 4.19
C THR A 9 -4.63 9.36 3.25
N PHE A 10 -4.75 10.46 2.52
CA PHE A 10 -3.68 10.98 1.68
C PHE A 10 -3.20 12.30 2.28
N GLU A 11 -1.92 12.35 2.60
CA GLU A 11 -1.24 13.55 3.05
C GLU A 11 -0.34 14.04 1.91
N ALA A 12 -0.59 15.26 1.45
CA ALA A 12 0.26 15.91 0.47
C ALA A 12 1.70 16.03 1.04
N PRO A 13 2.75 15.84 0.22
CA PRO A 13 2.73 15.82 -1.24
C PRO A 13 2.56 14.43 -1.89
N CYS A 14 2.88 13.34 -1.19
CA CYS A 14 2.94 12.01 -1.83
C CYS A 14 2.84 10.85 -0.82
N TYR A 15 2.17 11.07 0.31
CA TYR A 15 2.07 10.09 1.38
C TYR A 15 0.65 9.52 1.45
N ALA A 16 0.52 8.22 1.21
CA ALA A 16 -0.73 7.50 1.39
C ALA A 16 -0.63 6.56 2.58
N LEU A 17 -1.60 6.66 3.48
CA LEU A 17 -1.64 5.95 4.74
C LEU A 17 -2.95 5.17 4.78
N ASN A 18 -2.85 3.85 4.87
CA ASN A 18 -3.97 2.95 5.05
C ASN A 18 -3.91 2.35 6.45
N LYS A 19 -4.94 2.61 7.23
CA LYS A 19 -5.16 2.03 8.55
C LYS A 19 -6.25 0.97 8.45
N ILE A 20 -5.93 -0.25 8.82
CA ILE A 20 -6.90 -1.34 8.92
C ILE A 20 -7.00 -1.73 10.39
N GLU A 21 -8.20 -1.60 10.94
CA GLU A 21 -8.51 -1.92 12.32
C GLU A 21 -9.43 -3.14 12.37
N ILE A 22 -9.02 -4.16 13.10
CA ILE A 22 -9.75 -5.41 13.27
C ILE A 22 -10.00 -5.59 14.77
N ASP A 23 -11.27 -5.57 15.16
CA ASP A 23 -11.66 -5.83 16.54
C ASP A 23 -11.70 -7.35 16.76
N THR A 24 -10.80 -7.83 17.61
CA THR A 24 -10.67 -9.25 17.92
C THR A 24 -10.94 -9.52 19.38
N LYS A 25 -11.68 -10.59 19.66
CA LYS A 25 -11.94 -11.05 21.02
C LYS A 25 -11.20 -12.36 21.23
N LEU A 26 -10.10 -12.30 21.98
CA LEU A 26 -9.32 -13.49 22.29
C LEU A 26 -9.86 -14.14 23.58
N PRO A 27 -10.01 -15.46 23.62
CA PRO A 27 -10.64 -16.16 24.74
C PRO A 27 -9.88 -16.03 26.08
N ILE A 28 -8.60 -15.64 26.06
CA ILE A 28 -7.74 -15.54 27.26
C ILE A 28 -7.30 -14.09 27.55
N VAL A 29 -7.08 -13.27 26.51
CA VAL A 29 -6.47 -11.93 26.64
C VAL A 29 -7.52 -10.80 26.59
N GLY A 30 -8.79 -11.15 26.38
CA GLY A 30 -9.89 -10.19 26.30
C GLY A 30 -10.03 -9.53 24.93
N ASP A 31 -10.63 -8.33 24.91
CA ASP A 31 -10.85 -7.56 23.68
C ASP A 31 -9.55 -6.86 23.27
N GLN A 32 -9.06 -7.16 22.06
CA GLN A 32 -7.87 -6.55 21.46
C GLN A 32 -8.20 -5.93 20.11
N LYS A 33 -7.63 -4.75 19.87
CA LYS A 33 -7.68 -4.06 18.59
C LYS A 33 -6.41 -4.35 17.78
N TRP A 34 -6.55 -5.15 16.74
CA TRP A 34 -5.46 -5.41 15.79
C TRP A 34 -5.41 -4.28 14.79
N VAL A 35 -4.24 -3.64 14.69
CA VAL A 35 -4.03 -2.50 13.79
C VAL A 35 -2.91 -2.85 12.81
N ILE A 36 -3.22 -2.68 11.53
CA ILE A 36 -2.28 -2.76 10.41
C ILE A 36 -2.19 -1.37 9.80
N TRP A 37 -0.97 -0.91 9.58
CA TRP A 37 -0.65 0.31 8.88
C TRP A 37 0.09 -0.04 7.60
N ILE A 38 -0.41 0.42 6.47
CA ILE A 38 0.29 0.34 5.18
C ILE A 38 0.55 1.78 4.75
N CYS A 39 1.81 2.14 4.75
CA CYS A 39 2.31 3.46 4.41
C CYS A 39 3.00 3.37 3.04
N SER A 40 2.54 4.13 2.05
CA SER A 40 3.21 4.25 0.76
C SER A 40 3.63 5.68 0.48
N PHE A 41 4.90 5.84 0.10
CA PHE A 41 5.50 7.10 -0.30
C PHE A 41 5.85 7.02 -1.77
N ASN A 42 5.30 7.91 -2.59
CA ASN A 42 5.55 7.92 -4.03
C ASN A 42 6.32 9.19 -4.42
N ILE A 43 7.64 9.13 -4.33
CA ILE A 43 8.50 10.30 -4.54
C ILE A 43 8.80 10.43 -6.03
N PRO A 44 8.48 11.56 -6.68
CA PRO A 44 8.83 11.78 -8.08
C PRO A 44 10.35 11.93 -8.23
N MET A 45 10.95 11.15 -9.12
CA MET A 45 12.40 11.19 -9.38
C MET A 45 12.70 11.86 -10.73
N ALA A 46 11.86 11.61 -11.75
CA ALA A 46 11.94 12.22 -13.08
C ALA A 46 10.57 12.08 -13.78
N PRO A 47 10.31 12.78 -14.89
CA PRO A 47 9.09 12.58 -15.68
C PRO A 47 8.93 11.09 -16.08
N GLY A 48 7.77 10.51 -15.79
CA GLY A 48 7.47 9.09 -16.00
C GLY A 48 8.21 8.11 -15.07
N LYS A 49 8.89 8.61 -14.02
CA LYS A 49 9.61 7.78 -13.04
C LYS A 49 9.38 8.24 -11.61
N THR A 50 8.80 7.36 -10.81
CA THR A 50 8.60 7.57 -9.36
C THR A 50 9.31 6.47 -8.58
N ARG A 51 9.74 6.81 -7.36
CA ARG A 51 10.21 5.83 -6.39
C ARG A 51 9.08 5.59 -5.40
N SER A 52 8.48 4.40 -5.47
CA SER A 52 7.50 3.95 -4.48
C SER A 52 8.22 3.25 -3.34
N ILE A 53 8.02 3.72 -2.12
CA ILE A 53 8.52 3.12 -0.88
C ILE A 53 7.30 2.70 -0.08
N VAL A 54 7.16 1.40 0.18
CA VAL A 54 6.02 0.89 0.96
C VAL A 54 6.53 0.26 2.26
N CYS A 55 5.89 0.63 3.37
CA CYS A 55 6.16 0.10 4.69
C CYS A 55 4.86 -0.43 5.29
N SER A 56 4.89 -1.67 5.78
CA SER A 56 3.80 -2.28 6.53
C SER A 56 4.20 -2.42 7.99
N ALA A 57 3.39 -1.89 8.90
CA ALA A 57 3.58 -1.99 10.34
C ALA A 57 2.34 -2.60 10.99
N ARG A 58 2.53 -3.55 11.90
CA ARG A 58 1.43 -4.26 12.58
C ARG A 58 1.69 -4.35 14.07
N ASN A 59 0.62 -4.22 14.85
CA ASN A 59 0.71 -4.29 16.31
C ASN A 59 0.60 -5.73 16.88
N PHE A 60 0.29 -6.70 16.04
CA PHE A 60 0.01 -8.08 16.44
C PHE A 60 0.87 -9.06 15.62
N PHE A 61 1.13 -10.26 16.16
CA PHE A 61 1.95 -11.29 15.53
C PHE A 61 3.29 -10.76 14.97
N GLN A 62 4.03 -9.98 15.77
CA GLN A 62 5.27 -9.33 15.30
C GLN A 62 6.38 -10.32 14.91
N PHE A 63 6.36 -11.52 15.48
CA PHE A 63 7.33 -12.58 15.24
C PHE A 63 6.71 -13.88 14.74
N THR A 64 5.39 -13.91 14.55
CA THR A 64 4.66 -15.11 14.15
C THR A 64 3.74 -14.81 12.97
N MET A 65 3.32 -15.83 12.24
CA MET A 65 2.47 -15.59 11.07
C MET A 65 0.98 -15.52 11.42
N PRO A 66 0.20 -14.59 10.85
CA PRO A 66 -1.25 -14.74 10.87
C PRO A 66 -1.64 -15.94 10.00
N GLY A 67 -2.38 -16.91 10.57
CA GLY A 67 -2.91 -18.05 9.80
C GLY A 67 -2.94 -19.37 10.57
N LYS A 68 -3.04 -20.48 9.82
CA LYS A 68 -3.12 -21.83 10.41
C LYS A 68 -1.88 -22.24 11.20
N ALA A 69 -0.74 -21.61 10.95
CA ALA A 69 0.54 -21.88 11.61
C ALA A 69 1.00 -20.71 12.50
N TRP A 70 0.07 -20.10 13.24
CA TRP A 70 0.32 -18.91 14.06
C TRP A 70 1.35 -19.08 15.19
N TRP A 71 1.71 -20.31 15.51
CA TRP A 71 2.75 -20.65 16.47
C TRP A 71 4.18 -20.67 15.88
N GLN A 72 4.32 -20.63 14.55
CA GLN A 72 5.62 -20.64 13.92
C GLN A 72 6.28 -19.27 14.02
N LEU A 73 7.52 -19.25 14.50
CA LEU A 73 8.37 -18.07 14.45
C LEU A 73 8.79 -17.87 12.99
N VAL A 74 8.41 -16.73 12.44
CA VAL A 74 8.72 -16.39 11.05
C VAL A 74 9.60 -15.16 11.05
N PRO A 75 10.76 -15.21 10.38
CA PRO A 75 11.65 -14.06 10.29
C PRO A 75 11.00 -12.96 9.44
N ARG A 76 11.29 -11.70 9.79
CA ARG A 76 10.72 -10.51 9.13
C ARG A 76 10.87 -10.50 7.60
N TRP A 77 11.95 -11.07 7.06
CA TRP A 77 12.17 -11.10 5.60
C TRP A 77 11.12 -11.91 4.84
N TYR A 78 10.48 -12.90 5.48
CA TYR A 78 9.43 -13.68 4.85
C TYR A 78 8.15 -12.86 4.64
N GLU A 79 7.83 -11.98 5.59
CA GLU A 79 6.73 -11.02 5.45
C GLU A 79 7.05 -9.99 4.37
N HIS A 80 8.32 -9.58 4.28
CA HIS A 80 8.78 -8.71 3.20
C HIS A 80 8.63 -9.39 1.83
N TRP A 81 9.04 -10.66 1.70
CA TRP A 81 8.90 -11.43 0.46
C TRP A 81 7.44 -11.56 0.01
N THR A 82 6.55 -11.93 0.92
CA THR A 82 5.12 -12.08 0.62
C THR A 82 4.46 -10.75 0.27
N SER A 83 4.86 -9.66 0.93
CA SER A 83 4.36 -8.32 0.61
C SER A 83 4.89 -7.83 -0.75
N ASN A 84 6.15 -8.11 -1.08
CA ASN A 84 6.75 -7.73 -2.36
C ASN A 84 6.01 -8.36 -3.56
N LEU A 85 5.52 -9.60 -3.44
CA LEU A 85 4.72 -10.23 -4.50
C LEU A 85 3.44 -9.44 -4.82
N VAL A 86 2.79 -8.87 -3.81
CA VAL A 86 1.61 -8.02 -4.01
C VAL A 86 2.01 -6.70 -4.67
N TYR A 87 3.08 -6.07 -4.20
CA TYR A 87 3.56 -4.81 -4.76
C TYR A 87 4.07 -4.94 -6.20
N ASP A 88 4.68 -6.06 -6.57
CA ASP A 88 5.05 -6.37 -7.94
C ASP A 88 3.81 -6.47 -8.85
N GLY A 89 2.72 -7.04 -8.30
CA GLY A 89 1.42 -7.09 -8.96
C GLY A 89 0.79 -5.72 -9.17
N ASP A 90 0.94 -4.78 -8.24
CA ASP A 90 0.46 -3.40 -8.42
C ASP A 90 1.31 -2.65 -9.45
N MET A 91 2.62 -2.93 -9.48
CA MET A 91 3.57 -2.25 -10.36
C MET A 91 3.27 -2.48 -11.85
N ILE A 92 2.80 -3.68 -12.24
CA ILE A 92 2.47 -3.96 -13.65
C ILE A 92 1.30 -3.10 -14.13
N VAL A 93 0.35 -2.81 -13.25
CA VAL A 93 -0.81 -1.96 -13.56
C VAL A 93 -0.36 -0.51 -13.75
N LEU A 94 0.48 -0.01 -12.84
CA LEU A 94 1.05 1.34 -12.94
C LEU A 94 1.88 1.53 -14.21
N GLN A 95 2.70 0.54 -14.56
CA GLN A 95 3.47 0.57 -15.81
C GLN A 95 2.57 0.51 -17.05
N GLY A 96 1.47 -0.23 -17.00
CA GLY A 96 0.47 -0.27 -18.06
C GLY A 96 -0.18 1.10 -18.28
N GLN A 97 -0.60 1.75 -17.19
CA GLN A 97 -1.19 3.08 -17.23
C GLN A 97 -0.21 4.11 -17.80
N GLU A 98 1.04 4.12 -17.33
CA GLU A 98 2.08 5.03 -17.84
C GLU A 98 2.31 4.86 -19.35
N LYS A 99 2.34 3.62 -19.85
CA LYS A 99 2.49 3.38 -21.30
C LYS A 99 1.34 3.96 -22.12
N VAL A 100 0.10 3.85 -21.63
CA VAL A 100 -1.09 4.42 -22.28
C VAL A 100 -1.05 5.94 -22.24
N PHE A 101 -0.67 6.55 -21.11
CA PHE A 101 -0.52 8.00 -21.00
C PHE A 101 0.59 8.53 -21.91
N LEU A 102 1.73 7.83 -21.97
CA LEU A 102 2.83 8.18 -22.87
C LEU A 102 2.42 8.09 -24.35
N SER A 103 1.68 7.06 -24.77
CA SER A 103 1.19 6.98 -26.16
C SER A 103 0.19 8.10 -26.47
N ALA A 104 -0.76 8.37 -25.56
CA ALA A 104 -1.71 9.46 -25.73
C ALA A 104 -1.02 10.83 -25.82
N SER A 105 0.02 11.07 -25.01
CA SER A 105 0.82 12.31 -25.06
C SER A 105 1.64 12.46 -26.34
N LYS A 106 1.96 11.36 -27.04
CA LYS A 106 2.67 11.39 -28.33
C LYS A 106 1.73 11.62 -29.52
N GLU A 107 0.49 11.12 -29.43
CA GLU A 107 -0.54 11.27 -30.48
C GLU A 107 -1.30 12.59 -30.37
N SER A 108 -1.51 13.11 -29.15
CA SER A 108 -2.06 14.43 -28.88
C SER A 108 -0.92 15.45 -28.80
N SER A 109 -0.89 16.42 -29.72
CA SER A 109 0.02 17.59 -29.65
C SER A 109 -0.18 18.50 -28.41
N ALA A 110 -1.15 18.19 -27.55
CA ALA A 110 -1.37 18.86 -26.28
C ALA A 110 -0.72 18.11 -25.13
N ASP A 111 0.18 18.79 -24.41
CA ASP A 111 0.87 18.34 -23.21
C ASP A 111 -0.15 18.02 -22.11
N VAL A 112 -0.40 16.73 -21.86
CA VAL A 112 -1.39 16.23 -20.89
C VAL A 112 -1.13 16.82 -19.48
N ASN A 113 0.13 17.15 -19.16
CA ASN A 113 0.50 17.80 -17.90
C ASN A 113 -0.14 19.18 -17.70
N GLN A 114 -0.43 19.93 -18.76
CA GLN A 114 -1.07 21.24 -18.68
C GLN A 114 -2.56 21.15 -18.31
N GLN A 115 -3.17 19.97 -18.48
CA GLN A 115 -4.59 19.76 -18.16
C GLN A 115 -4.82 19.46 -16.68
N TYR A 116 -3.80 19.02 -15.94
CA TYR A 116 -3.90 18.75 -14.51
C TYR A 116 -4.08 20.02 -13.67
N THR A 117 -3.56 21.18 -14.11
CA THR A 117 -3.77 22.47 -13.42
C THR A 117 -5.23 22.91 -13.43
N LYS A 118 -6.09 22.31 -14.28
CA LYS A 118 -7.52 22.63 -14.33
C LYS A 118 -8.38 21.80 -13.38
N LEU A 119 -7.81 20.77 -12.75
CA LEU A 119 -8.50 19.81 -11.90
C LEU A 119 -8.21 20.00 -10.40
N THR A 120 -7.34 20.95 -10.05
CA THR A 120 -7.08 21.39 -8.66
C THR A 120 -7.67 22.77 -8.45
#